data_AF-A0A7X5N3G1-F1
#
_entry.id   AF-A0A7X5N3G1-F1
#
_cell.length_a   1.000
_cell.length_b   1.000
_cell.length_c   1.000
_cell.angle_alpha   90.00
_cell.angle_beta   90.00
_cell.angle_gamma   90.00
#
_symmetry.space_group_name_H-M   'P 1'
#
loop_
_entity.id
_entity.type
_entity.pdbx_description
1 polymer ?
#
loop_
_entity_poly.entity_id
_entity_poly.type
_entity_poly.pdbx_seq_one_letter_code
_entity_poly.pdbx_strand_id
1 'polypeptide(L)'
;SRIPQLQNIDEVRSTPMPGLYEVRIGTDVFYTDAKGNYLIQGELIDTKARRNLTEDRINKLTAMDFSALPFQDAFTIVRGNGKRKIAVFEDPNCGYCKRF
;
A
#
# COMPACT_ATOMS: atom_id res chain seq x y z
N SER A 1 15.39 20.73 -1.29
CA SER A 1 14.79 19.91 -2.35
C SER A 1 14.13 20.83 -3.37
N ARG A 2 14.19 20.50 -4.67
CA ARG A 2 13.53 21.28 -5.73
C ARG A 2 12.00 21.13 -5.73
N ILE A 3 11.48 20.11 -5.04
CA ILE A 3 10.05 19.83 -4.88
C ILE A 3 9.77 19.69 -3.37
N PRO A 4 8.94 20.58 -2.77
CA PRO A 4 8.65 20.55 -1.33
C PRO A 4 8.02 19.24 -0.85
N GLN A 5 7.26 18.57 -1.72
CA GLN A 5 6.57 17.31 -1.42
C GLN A 5 7.53 16.12 -1.28
N LEU A 6 8.79 16.27 -1.74
CA LEU A 6 9.83 15.25 -1.65
C LEU A 6 10.84 15.52 -0.53
N GLN A 7 10.44 16.17 0.56
CA GLN A 7 11.36 16.54 1.64
C GLN A 7 11.85 15.34 2.46
N ASN A 8 11.01 14.32 2.65
CA ASN A 8 11.33 13.13 3.44
C ASN A 8 11.21 11.88 2.56
N ILE A 9 12.27 11.56 1.83
CA ILE A 9 12.33 10.32 1.05
C ILE A 9 12.65 9.17 1.99
N ASP A 10 11.76 8.20 2.07
CA ASP A 10 11.97 7.01 2.89
C ASP A 10 12.83 5.97 2.16
N GLU A 11 12.64 5.84 0.85
CA GLU A 11 13.28 4.79 0.05
C GLU A 11 13.32 5.15 -1.44
N VAL A 12 14.38 4.73 -2.12
CA VAL A 12 14.50 4.79 -3.58
C VAL A 12 14.90 3.41 -4.08
N ARG A 13 14.23 2.91 -5.13
CA ARG A 13 14.52 1.60 -5.73
C ARG A 13 14.47 1.65 -7.26
N SER A 14 15.22 0.77 -7.90
CA SER A 14 15.10 0.54 -9.34
C SER A 14 13.78 -0.15 -9.67
N THR A 15 13.14 0.25 -10.76
CA THR A 15 11.97 -0.47 -11.30
C THR A 15 12.41 -1.48 -12.37
N PRO A 16 11.52 -2.40 -12.79
CA PRO A 16 11.77 -3.25 -13.96
C PRO A 16 11.87 -2.49 -15.29
N MET A 17 11.44 -1.22 -15.34
CA MET A 17 11.59 -0.35 -16.51
C MET A 17 12.94 0.37 -16.45
N PRO A 18 13.87 0.09 -17.39
CA PRO A 18 15.20 0.69 -17.36
C PRO A 18 15.16 2.22 -17.38
N GLY A 19 15.97 2.84 -16.53
CA GLY A 19 16.04 4.30 -16.40
C GLY A 19 14.97 4.92 -15.51
N LEU A 20 13.95 4.15 -15.09
CA LEU A 20 12.91 4.60 -14.18
C LEU A 20 13.16 4.06 -12.77
N TYR A 21 13.17 4.97 -11.80
CA TYR A 21 13.35 4.69 -10.38
C TYR A 21 12.07 5.04 -9.64
N GLU A 22 11.75 4.24 -8.64
CA GLU A 22 10.66 4.50 -7.72
C GLU A 22 11.19 5.21 -6.48
N VAL A 23 10.48 6.23 -6.03
CA VAL A 23 10.74 7.01 -4.82
C VAL A 23 9.51 6.89 -3.91
N ARG A 24 9.73 6.51 -2.66
CA ARG A 24 8.66 6.33 -1.67
C ARG A 24 8.73 7.39 -0.58
N ILE A 25 7.56 7.91 -0.23
CA ILE A 25 7.35 8.86 0.87
C ILE A 25 6.09 8.43 1.61
N GLY A 26 6.25 7.89 2.81
CA GLY A 26 5.18 7.19 3.51
C GLY A 26 4.64 6.04 2.66
N THR A 27 3.36 6.13 2.32
CA THR A 27 2.64 5.21 1.42
C THR A 27 2.59 5.68 -0.03
N ASP A 28 3.01 6.92 -0.30
CA ASP A 28 2.99 7.48 -1.65
C ASP A 28 4.21 7.00 -2.44
N VAL A 29 3.95 6.71 -3.72
CA VAL A 29 4.93 6.19 -4.66
C VAL A 29 5.02 7.12 -5.86
N PHE A 30 6.21 7.61 -6.14
CA PHE A 30 6.54 8.46 -7.27
C PHE A 30 7.60 7.81 -8.15
N TYR A 31 7.74 8.28 -9.38
CA TYR A 31 8.77 7.81 -10.29
C TYR A 31 9.66 8.93 -10.80
N THR A 32 10.93 8.63 -11.02
CA THR A 32 11.94 9.61 -11.45
C THR A 32 13.02 8.97 -12.32
N ASP A 33 13.80 9.79 -13.03
CA ASP A 33 15.02 9.35 -13.70
C ASP A 33 16.20 9.25 -12.71
N ALA A 34 17.28 8.57 -13.11
CA ALA A 34 18.46 8.37 -12.25
C ALA A 34 19.05 9.68 -11.68
N LYS A 35 18.84 10.83 -12.34
CA LYS A 35 19.37 12.12 -11.92
C LYS A 35 18.35 12.97 -11.13
N GLY A 36 17.10 12.52 -10.98
CA GLY A 36 16.08 13.27 -10.24
C GLY A 36 15.59 14.54 -10.95
N ASN A 37 15.73 14.62 -12.28
CA ASN A 37 15.34 15.77 -13.07
C ASN A 37 13.86 15.78 -13.44
N TYR A 38 13.24 14.60 -13.52
CA TYR A 38 11.84 14.42 -13.86
C TYR A 38 11.11 13.72 -12.72
N LEU A 39 9.88 14.15 -12.43
CA LEU A 39 9.02 13.49 -11.47
C LEU A 39 7.72 13.09 -12.17
N ILE A 40 7.31 11.85 -11.99
CA ILE A 40 6.08 11.28 -12.53
C ILE A 40 5.24 10.79 -11.37
N GLN A 41 3.99 11.21 -11.36
CA GLN A 41 2.96 10.74 -10.43
C GLN A 41 1.95 9.91 -11.22
N GLY A 42 1.77 8.65 -10.82
CA GLY A 42 0.90 7.72 -11.53
C GLY A 42 1.28 6.27 -11.22
N GLU A 43 0.82 5.37 -12.08
CA GLU A 43 1.00 3.93 -11.91
C GLU A 43 1.96 3.36 -12.95
N LEU A 44 2.81 2.43 -12.51
CA LEU A 44 3.65 1.62 -13.37
C LEU A 44 2.98 0.27 -13.60
N ILE A 45 2.39 0.12 -14.79
CA ILE A 45 1.71 -1.12 -15.20
C ILE A 45 2.64 -1.90 -16.12
N ASP A 46 2.96 -3.14 -15.73
CA ASP A 46 3.59 -4.11 -16.62
C ASP A 46 2.54 -4.63 -17.58
N THR A 47 2.61 -4.20 -18.85
CA THR A 47 1.66 -4.57 -19.90
C THR A 47 1.84 -6.01 -20.38
N LYS A 48 3.02 -6.61 -20.21
CA LYS A 48 3.30 -7.99 -20.56
C LYS A 48 2.73 -8.94 -19.51
N ALA A 49 2.94 -8.63 -18.24
CA ALA A 49 2.38 -9.40 -17.12
C ALA A 49 0.93 -9.00 -16.76
N ARG A 50 0.41 -7.90 -17.34
CA ARG A 50 -0.88 -7.27 -17.02
C ARG A 50 -1.05 -6.99 -15.53
N ARG A 51 -0.03 -6.41 -14.92
CA ARG A 51 0.07 -6.26 -13.46
C ARG A 51 0.48 -4.84 -13.08
N ASN A 52 -0.21 -4.27 -12.08
CA ASN A 52 0.10 -2.94 -11.56
C ASN A 52 1.17 -3.04 -10.47
N LEU A 53 2.40 -2.66 -10.81
CA LEU A 53 3.55 -2.76 -9.92
C LEU A 53 3.49 -1.72 -8.79
N THR A 54 2.81 -0.60 -9.01
CA THR A 54 2.57 0.43 -7.99
C THR A 54 1.59 -0.09 -6.96
N GLU A 55 0.47 -0.66 -7.39
CA GLU A 55 -0.53 -1.25 -6.49
C GLU A 55 0.08 -2.40 -5.67
N ASP A 56 0.85 -3.28 -6.30
CA ASP A 56 1.58 -4.33 -5.57
C ASP A 56 2.50 -3.78 -4.49
N ARG A 57 3.11 -2.63 -4.76
CA ARG A 57 4.01 -1.97 -3.82
C ARG A 57 3.23 -1.39 -2.65
N ILE A 58 2.17 -0.65 -2.93
CA ILE A 58 1.28 -0.10 -1.91
C ILE A 58 0.73 -1.23 -1.05
N ASN A 59 0.21 -2.30 -1.65
CA ASN A 59 -0.31 -3.46 -0.93
C ASN A 59 0.73 -4.12 -0.01
N LYS A 60 2.00 -4.18 -0.42
CA LYS A 60 3.09 -4.69 0.43
C LYS A 60 3.44 -3.74 1.58
N LEU A 61 3.34 -2.43 1.37
CA LEU A 61 3.64 -1.42 2.37
C LEU A 61 2.52 -1.28 3.40
N THR A 62 1.27 -1.45 2.97
CA THR A 62 0.07 -1.40 3.83
C THR A 62 -0.32 -2.76 4.39
N ALA A 63 0.35 -3.84 3.96
CA ALA A 63 0.15 -5.16 4.53
C ALA A 63 0.46 -5.14 6.02
N MET A 64 -0.58 -5.34 6.83
CA MET A 64 -0.43 -5.55 8.26
C MET A 64 -0.24 -7.02 8.55
N ASP A 65 0.64 -7.32 9.51
CA ASP A 65 0.74 -8.67 10.04
C ASP A 65 -0.56 -9.01 10.74
N PHE A 66 -1.34 -9.90 10.12
CA PHE A 66 -2.62 -10.35 10.66
C PHE A 66 -2.46 -10.95 12.06
N SER A 67 -1.32 -11.57 12.36
CA SER A 67 -1.06 -12.15 13.68
C SER A 67 -0.78 -11.12 14.77
N ALA A 68 -0.37 -9.90 14.39
CA ALA A 68 -0.13 -8.79 15.30
C ALA A 68 -1.42 -8.04 15.69
N LEU A 69 -2.57 -8.40 15.13
CA LEU A 69 -3.84 -7.80 15.48
C LEU A 69 -4.24 -8.17 16.92
N PRO A 70 -4.84 -7.23 17.69
CA PRO A 70 -5.23 -7.45 19.08
C PRO A 70 -6.52 -8.30 19.18
N PHE A 71 -6.44 -9.59 18.83
CA PHE A 71 -7.61 -10.48 18.83
C PHE A 71 -8.23 -10.70 20.21
N GLN A 72 -7.49 -10.43 21.29
CA GLN A 72 -8.03 -10.48 22.65
C GLN A 72 -9.19 -9.49 22.87
N ASP A 73 -9.19 -8.39 22.12
CA ASP A 73 -10.20 -7.33 22.20
C ASP A 73 -11.29 -7.52 21.13
N ALA A 74 -11.21 -8.59 20.33
CA ALA A 74 -12.07 -8.82 19.18
C ALA A 74 -13.23 -9.77 19.49
N PHE A 75 -14.42 -9.43 18.97
CA PHE A 75 -15.54 -10.36 18.91
C PHE A 75 -15.34 -11.36 17.76
N THR A 76 -15.15 -12.64 18.07
CA THR A 76 -14.87 -13.67 17.07
C THR A 76 -16.13 -14.48 16.72
N ILE A 77 -16.48 -14.52 15.43
CA ILE A 77 -17.57 -15.35 14.90
C ILE A 77 -16.96 -16.37 13.93
N VAL A 78 -17.21 -17.67 14.17
CA VAL A 78 -16.70 -18.75 13.33
C VAL A 78 -17.84 -19.42 12.56
N ARG A 79 -17.70 -19.54 11.24
CA ARG A 79 -18.61 -20.29 10.37
C ARG A 79 -17.85 -21.41 9.67
N GLY A 80 -18.39 -22.63 9.71
CA GLY A 80 -17.74 -23.82 9.14
C GLY A 80 -16.44 -24.17 9.87
N ASN A 81 -15.35 -24.40 9.13
CA ASN A 81 -14.05 -24.83 9.67
C ASN A 81 -13.05 -23.69 9.95
N GLY A 82 -13.44 -22.42 9.75
CA GLY A 82 -12.62 -21.26 10.12
C GLY A 82 -11.29 -21.11 9.37
N LYS A 83 -11.08 -21.79 8.23
CA LYS A 83 -9.81 -21.74 7.48
C LYS A 83 -9.48 -20.35 6.90
N ARG A 84 -10.51 -19.54 6.63
CA ARG A 84 -10.35 -18.16 6.14
C ARG A 84 -10.69 -17.21 7.29
N LYS A 85 -9.76 -16.30 7.59
CA LYS A 85 -9.91 -15.29 8.63
C LYS A 85 -10.07 -13.92 7.97
N ILE A 86 -11.03 -13.15 8.47
CA ILE A 86 -11.27 -11.76 8.07
C ILE A 86 -11.35 -10.97 9.37
N ALA A 87 -10.63 -9.85 9.44
CA ALA A 87 -10.75 -8.88 10.53
C ALA A 87 -11.53 -7.68 9.99
N VAL A 88 -12.54 -7.24 10.73
CA VAL A 88 -13.33 -6.05 10.41
C VAL A 88 -13.17 -5.07 11.56
N PHE A 89 -12.78 -3.83 11.23
CA PHE A 89 -12.68 -2.74 12.20
C PHE A 89 -13.96 -1.91 12.10
N GLU A 90 -14.75 -1.90 13.18
CA GLU A 90 -16.01 -1.16 13.25
C GLU A 90 -16.01 -0.18 14.42
N ASP A 91 -16.58 0.99 14.19
CA ASP A 91 -16.85 1.99 15.22
C ASP A 91 -18.36 1.96 15.55
N PRO A 92 -18.77 1.69 16.80
CA PRO A 92 -20.19 1.62 17.20
C PRO A 92 -20.96 2.94 17.01
N ASN A 93 -20.25 4.08 16.92
CA ASN A 93 -20.82 5.40 16.68
C ASN A 93 -20.91 5.76 15.19
N CYS A 94 -20.35 4.95 14.29
CA CYS A 94 -20.43 5.19 12.86
C CYS A 94 -21.79 4.74 12.30
N GLY A 95 -22.62 5.71 11.89
CA GLY A 95 -23.93 5.44 11.30
C GLY A 95 -23.89 4.65 9.98
N TYR A 96 -22.75 4.64 9.27
CA TYR A 96 -22.55 3.85 8.05
C TYR A 96 -22.23 2.38 8.34
N CYS A 97 -21.48 2.10 9.42
CA CYS A 97 -21.07 0.76 9.82
C CYS A 97 -22.24 -0.10 10.34
N LYS A 98 -23.31 0.52 10.86
CA LYS A 98 -24.50 -0.20 11.37
C LYS A 98 -25.34 -0.94 10.31
N ARG A 99 -24.98 -0.86 9.03
CA ARG A 99 -25.71 -1.51 7.92
C ARG A 99 -25.18 -2.91 7.60
N PHE A 100 -24.06 -3.34 8.19
CA PHE A 100 -23.42 -4.62 7.95
C PHE A 100 -23.61 -5.60 9.12
#